data_AF-A0A6S6YK44-F1
#
_entry.id   AF-A0A6S6YK44-F1
#
_cell.length_a   1.000
_cell.length_b   1.000
_cell.length_c   1.000
_cell.angle_alpha   90.00
_cell.angle_beta   90.00
_cell.angle_gamma   90.00
#
_symmetry.space_group_name_H-M   'P 1'
#
loop_
_entity.id
_entity.type
_entity.pdbx_description
1 polymer ?
#
loop_
_entity_poly.entity_id
_entity_poly.type
_entity_poly.pdbx_seq_one_letter_code
_entity_poly.pdbx_strand_id
1 'polypeptide(L)' 'MPLSQQQLDDLLERLITLTNMPDPGAQRDNLARLSLLLIEAVDDSARVLAAVDEVLAVPSDGPTLNIP' A
#
# COMPACT_ATOMS: atom_id res chain seq x y z
N MET A 1 -6.56 9.55 15.82
CA MET A 1 -5.30 10.30 15.61
C MET A 1 -4.96 10.19 14.14
N PRO A 2 -4.93 11.28 13.36
CA PRO A 2 -4.45 11.22 11.99
C PRO A 2 -2.98 10.79 11.99
N LEU A 3 -2.58 9.94 11.03
CA LEU A 3 -1.18 9.58 10.83
C LEU A 3 -0.36 10.85 10.58
N SER A 4 0.72 11.04 11.33
CA SER A 4 1.68 12.11 11.05
C SER A 4 2.33 11.85 9.69
N GLN A 5 2.64 12.91 8.93
CA GLN A 5 3.29 12.78 7.61
C GLN A 5 4.55 11.91 7.64
N GLN A 6 5.38 12.00 8.69
CA GLN A 6 6.55 11.15 8.85
C GLN A 6 6.22 9.66 9.02
N GLN A 7 5.11 9.34 9.68
CA GLN A 7 4.68 7.95 9.85
C GLN A 7 4.14 7.38 8.54
N LEU A 8 3.49 8.24 7.72
CA LEU A 8 3.09 7.86 6.38
C LEU A 8 4.31 7.64 5.49
N ASP A 9 5.33 8.49 5.57
CA ASP A 9 6.55 8.39 4.78
C ASP A 9 7.36 7.13 5.12
N ASP A 10 7.56 6.82 6.41
CA ASP A 10 8.23 5.59 6.87
C ASP A 10 7.45 4.33 6.45
N LEU A 11 6.12 4.39 6.52
CA LEU A 11 5.26 3.30 6.07
C LEU A 11 5.37 3.10 4.55
N LEU A 12 5.40 4.17 3.76
CA LEU A 12 5.60 4.12 2.32
C LEU A 12 6.97 3.54 1.96
N GLU A 13 8.04 3.99 2.61
CA GLU A 13 9.40 3.48 2.38
C GLU A 13 9.51 1.98 2.68
N ARG A 14 8.89 1.52 3.77
CA ARG A 14 8.80 0.09 4.11
C ARG A 14 8.00 -0.70 3.07
N LEU A 15 6.87 -0.17 2.60
CA LEU A 15 6.05 -0.81 1.57
C LEU A 15 6.81 -0.93 0.25
N ILE A 16 7.50 0.13 -0.17
CA ILE A 16 8.36 0.13 -1.36
C ILE A 16 9.44 -0.93 -1.23
N THR A 17 10.13 -0.98 -0.09
CA THR A 17 11.18 -1.97 0.19
C THR A 17 10.65 -3.41 0.11
N LEU A 18 9.45 -3.67 0.64
CA LEU A 18 8.79 -4.98 0.57
C LEU A 18 8.37 -5.36 -0.85
N THR A 19 7.92 -4.39 -1.66
CA THR A 19 7.54 -4.62 -3.06
C THR A 19 8.72 -4.68 -4.03
N ASN A 20 9.90 -4.18 -3.67
CA ASN A 20 11.10 -4.17 -4.51
C ASN A 20 12.05 -5.35 -4.20
N MET A 21 11.52 -6.42 -3.59
CA MET A 21 12.32 -7.61 -3.29
C MET A 21 12.69 -8.37 -4.58
N PRO A 22 13.93 -8.91 -4.66
CA PRO A 22 14.38 -9.66 -5.84
C PRO A 22 13.72 -11.04 -5.95
N ASP A 23 13.19 -11.59 -4.85
CA ASP A 23 12.51 -12.87 -4.84
C ASP A 23 10.99 -12.69 -4.94
N PRO A 24 10.36 -13.11 -6.05
CA PRO A 24 8.93 -12.92 -6.27
C PRO A 24 8.06 -13.78 -5.35
N GLY A 25 8.60 -14.88 -4.79
CA GLY A 25 7.90 -15.72 -3.81
C GLY A 25 7.79 -15.03 -2.46
N ALA A 26 8.91 -14.52 -1.95
CA ALA A 26 8.97 -13.76 -0.70
C ALA A 26 8.18 -12.45 -0.79
N GLN A 27 8.21 -11.77 -1.94
CA GLN A 27 7.40 -10.58 -2.20
C GLN A 27 5.90 -10.89 -2.07
N ARG A 28 5.43 -11.99 -2.70
CA ARG A 28 4.03 -12.41 -2.62
C ARG A 28 3.60 -12.79 -1.21
N ASP A 29 4.44 -13.53 -0.47
CA ASP A 29 4.13 -13.93 0.91
C ASP A 29 4.00 -12.71 1.84
N ASN A 30 4.92 -11.75 1.71
CA ASN A 30 4.90 -10.51 2.49
C ASN A 30 3.68 -9.64 2.16
N LEU A 31 3.34 -9.49 0.87
CA LEU A 31 2.13 -8.78 0.46
C LEU A 31 0.86 -9.47 0.98
N ALA A 32 0.79 -10.80 0.90
CA ALA A 32 -0.35 -11.55 1.42
C ALA A 32 -0.54 -11.33 2.94
N ARG A 33 0.55 -11.34 3.72
CA ARG A 33 0.50 -11.03 5.16
C ARG A 33 0.04 -9.59 5.43
N LEU A 34 0.52 -8.63 4.66
CA LEU A 34 0.15 -7.22 4.81
C LEU A 34 -1.33 -7.01 4.49
N SER A 35 -1.83 -7.64 3.42
CA SER A 35 -3.25 -7.64 3.08
C SER A 35 -4.11 -8.28 4.16
N LEU A 36 -3.67 -9.41 4.74
CA LEU A 36 -4.40 -10.07 5.82
C LEU A 36 -4.52 -9.16 7.05
N LEU A 37 -3.40 -8.54 7.48
CA LEU A 37 -3.39 -7.63 8.61
C LEU A 37 -4.25 -6.38 8.39
N LEU A 38 -4.28 -5.85 7.16
CA LEU A 38 -5.15 -4.72 6.80
C LEU A 38 -6.63 -5.11 6.85
N ILE A 39 -6.98 -6.31 6.38
CA ILE A 39 -8.34 -6.84 6.46
C ILE A 39 -8.76 -7.00 7.93
N GLU A 40 -7.89 -7.58 8.77
CA GLU A 40 -8.17 -7.73 10.20
C GLU A 40 -8.30 -6.38 10.92
N ALA A 41 -7.46 -5.40 10.57
CA ALA A 41 -7.50 -4.07 11.21
C ALA A 41 -8.75 -3.25 10.82
N VAL A 42 -9.25 -3.45 9.61
CA VAL A 42 -10.44 -2.75 9.08
C VAL A 42 -11.73 -3.53 9.37
N ASP A 43 -11.63 -4.83 9.67
CA ASP A 43 -12.74 -5.79 9.84
C ASP A 43 -13.70 -5.85 8.63
N ASP A 44 -13.25 -5.36 7.47
CA ASP A 44 -14.05 -5.27 6.24
C ASP A 44 -13.18 -5.55 5.03
N SER A 45 -13.14 -6.83 4.64
CA SER A 45 -12.32 -7.31 3.53
C SER A 45 -12.76 -6.75 2.17
N ALA A 46 -14.06 -6.52 1.98
CA ALA A 46 -14.60 -5.97 0.75
C ALA A 46 -14.16 -4.51 0.56
N ARG A 47 -14.15 -3.73 1.64
CA ARG A 47 -13.67 -2.35 1.62
C ARG A 47 -12.18 -2.27 1.36
N VAL A 48 -11.37 -3.15 1.95
CA VAL A 48 -9.91 -3.21 1.68
C VAL A 48 -9.65 -3.59 0.23
N LEU A 49 -10.35 -4.59 -0.31
CA LEU A 49 -10.22 -4.98 -1.72
C LEU A 49 -10.62 -3.84 -2.66
N ALA A 50 -11.72 -3.15 -2.38
CA ALA A 50 -12.16 -2.01 -3.20
C ALA A 50 -11.13 -0.86 -3.17
N ALA A 51 -10.55 -0.56 -2.01
CA ALA A 51 -9.52 0.48 -1.91
C ALA A 51 -8.23 0.10 -2.66
N VAL A 52 -7.83 -1.18 -2.61
CA VAL A 52 -6.69 -1.68 -3.40
C VAL A 52 -7.00 -1.63 -4.90
N ASP A 53 -8.19 -2.03 -5.31
CA ASP A 53 -8.63 -1.99 -6.71
C ASP A 53 -8.69 -0.55 -7.22
N GLU A 54 -9.20 0.41 -6.46
CA GLU A 54 -9.16 1.84 -6.82
C GLU A 54 -7.74 2.34 -7.04
N VAL A 55 -6.78 1.97 -6.18
CA VAL A 55 -5.37 2.36 -6.32
C VAL A 55 -4.72 1.73 -7.55
N LEU A 56 -5.06 0.48 -7.88
CA LEU A 56 -4.56 -0.22 -9.06
C LEU A 56 -5.24 0.21 -10.36
N ALA A 57 -6.50 0.64 -10.28
CA ALA A 57 -7.31 1.13 -11.40
C ALA A 57 -6.94 2.56 -11.78
N VAL A 58 -6.28 3.32 -10.89
CA VAL A 58 -5.61 4.57 -11.27
C VAL A 58 -4.45 4.20 -12.19
N PRO A 59 -4.50 4.49 -13.51
CA PRO A 59 -3.32 4.38 -14.34
C PRO A 59 -2.22 5.22 -13.70
N SER A 60 -0.97 4.75 -13.72
CA SER A 60 0.19 5.52 -13.27
C SER A 60 0.44 6.75 -14.19
N ASP A 61 -0.55 7.60 -14.36
CA ASP A 61 -0.37 9.00 -14.70
C ASP A 61 0.04 9.66 -13.38
N GLY A 62 1.36 9.65 -13.13
CA GLY A 62 1.91 10.17 -11.90
C GLY A 62 1.39 11.58 -11.64
N PRO A 63 1.14 11.98 -10.38
CA PRO A 63 0.75 13.35 -10.10
C PRO A 63 1.88 14.25 -10.58
N THR A 64 1.68 14.98 -11.67
CA THR A 64 2.43 16.20 -11.95
C THR A 64 2.17 17.13 -10.78
N LEU A 65 3.08 17.11 -9.80
CA LEU A 65 3.20 18.10 -8.74
C LEU A 65 3.44 19.45 -9.40
N ASN A 66 2.36 20.10 -9.82
CA ASN A 66 2.36 21.48 -10.26
C ASN A 66 2.44 22.34 -8.98
N ILE A 67 3.66 22.58 -8.52
CA ILE A 67 3.94 23.52 -7.44
C ILE A 67 3.92 24.92 -8.09
N PRO A 68 3.06 25.85 -7.63
CA PRO A 68 2.97 27.21 -8.17
C PRO A 68 4.22 28.07 -7.89
#